data_AF-A0A537Y4Q7-F1
#
_entry.id   AF-A0A537Y4Q7-F1
#
_cell.length_a   1.000
_cell.length_b   1.000
_cell.length_c   1.000
_cell.angle_alpha   90.00
_cell.angle_beta   90.00
_cell.angle_gamma   90.00
#
_symmetry.space_group_name_H-M   'P 1'
#
loop_
_entity.id
_entity.type
_entity.pdbx_description
1 polymer ?
#
loop_
_entity_poly.entity_id
_entity_poly.type
_entity_poly.pdbx_seq_one_letter_code
_entity_poly.pdbx_strand_id
1 'polypeptide(L)'
;MSCQAPRKWCRCATSGGSRSVRSHVRSATVDILHTYYGLVLEKPGTFYTRETANQLLDEVRERLARLRQAYAEIAGHRASMASAAGGNGGDAGASRWLASSRTAADELSWFVDRDIVVRDIEQGLIDFPGRREGREIYLCWRLGEKAVDFWHDKDTGFPGRQPL
;
A
#
# COMPACT_ATOMS: atom_id res chain seq x y z
N MET A 1 75.62 -4.63 -33.14
CA MET A 1 74.35 -4.02 -33.56
C MET A 1 73.33 -4.24 -32.46
N SER A 2 72.76 -3.13 -32.00
CA SER A 2 71.84 -2.89 -30.89
C SER A 2 71.05 -4.05 -30.27
N CYS A 3 71.29 -4.26 -28.98
CA CYS A 3 70.26 -4.61 -28.00
C CYS A 3 69.43 -3.35 -27.69
N GLN A 4 68.11 -3.46 -27.73
CA GLN A 4 67.16 -2.50 -27.18
C GLN A 4 66.17 -3.24 -26.27
N ALA A 5 66.26 -2.97 -24.97
CA ALA A 5 65.21 -3.26 -23.98
C ALA A 5 64.10 -2.19 -24.09
N PRO A 6 62.90 -2.34 -23.48
CA PRO A 6 62.78 -2.05 -22.04
C PRO A 6 61.63 -2.83 -21.31
N ARG A 7 61.79 -3.29 -20.06
CA ARG A 7 61.38 -2.61 -18.80
C ARG A 7 60.15 -3.22 -18.08
N LYS A 8 60.40 -3.50 -16.80
CA LYS A 8 59.57 -3.24 -15.59
C LYS A 8 58.61 -4.34 -15.14
N TRP A 9 59.07 -5.00 -14.08
CA TRP A 9 58.28 -5.59 -13.01
C TRP A 9 57.07 -4.73 -12.61
N CYS A 10 55.92 -5.37 -12.47
CA CYS A 10 54.88 -4.95 -11.54
C CYS A 10 54.24 -6.21 -10.92
N ARG A 11 54.45 -6.35 -9.62
CA ARG A 11 53.76 -7.30 -8.74
C ARG A 11 52.51 -6.58 -8.25
N CYS A 12 51.32 -7.10 -8.52
CA CYS A 12 50.09 -6.68 -7.86
C CYS A 12 49.30 -7.91 -7.43
N ALA A 13 49.15 -8.04 -6.12
CA ALA A 13 48.27 -8.97 -5.47
C ALA A 13 46.84 -8.37 -5.40
N THR A 14 45.89 -9.30 -5.25
CA THR A 14 44.61 -9.17 -4.53
C THR A 14 43.42 -8.42 -5.14
N SER A 15 42.29 -9.16 -5.10
CA SER A 15 40.89 -8.72 -5.04
C SER A 15 40.22 -8.17 -6.31
N GLY A 16 39.87 -9.06 -7.22
CA GLY A 16 38.79 -8.85 -8.19
C GLY A 16 37.43 -9.02 -7.50
N GLY A 17 36.98 -8.00 -6.79
CA GLY A 17 35.66 -7.95 -6.19
C GLY A 17 34.56 -8.03 -7.25
N SER A 18 33.67 -9.01 -7.09
CA SER A 18 32.38 -9.10 -7.76
C SER A 18 31.60 -7.80 -7.53
N ARG A 19 31.53 -6.94 -8.56
CA ARG A 19 30.60 -5.81 -8.56
C ARG A 19 29.21 -6.35 -8.87
N SER A 20 28.52 -6.75 -7.81
CA SER A 20 27.07 -6.89 -7.78
C SER A 20 26.46 -5.55 -8.25
N VAL A 21 25.94 -5.53 -9.46
CA VAL A 21 25.08 -4.43 -9.94
C VAL A 21 23.74 -4.61 -9.23
N ARG A 22 23.70 -4.22 -7.95
CA ARG A 22 22.47 -4.16 -7.17
C ARG A 22 21.76 -2.85 -7.52
N SER A 23 21.29 -2.75 -8.77
CA SER A 23 20.42 -1.64 -9.16
C SER A 23 19.07 -1.87 -8.51
N HIS A 24 18.81 -1.09 -7.46
CA HIS A 24 17.55 -1.00 -6.78
C HIS A 24 16.44 -0.75 -7.83
N VAL A 25 15.63 -1.76 -8.09
CA VAL A 25 14.28 -1.52 -8.60
C VAL A 25 13.55 -0.84 -7.46
N ARG A 26 13.64 0.49 -7.39
CA ARG A 26 12.75 1.30 -6.57
C ARG A 26 11.34 0.97 -7.05
N SER A 27 10.60 0.25 -6.22
CA SER A 27 9.22 -0.12 -6.50
C SER A 27 8.44 1.17 -6.68
N ALA A 28 7.87 1.39 -7.87
CA ALA A 28 7.02 2.55 -8.16
C ALA A 28 5.86 2.70 -7.14
N THR A 29 5.48 1.61 -6.48
CA THR A 29 4.49 1.56 -5.40
C THR A 29 4.95 2.29 -4.14
N VAL A 30 6.24 2.30 -3.83
CA VAL A 30 6.81 3.01 -2.66
C VAL A 30 6.93 4.50 -2.94
N ASP A 31 7.26 4.88 -4.18
CA ASP A 31 7.33 6.28 -4.59
C ASP A 31 5.94 6.94 -4.60
N ILE A 32 4.89 6.21 -4.99
CA ILE A 32 3.50 6.68 -4.90
C ILE A 32 3.10 6.92 -3.44
N LEU A 33 3.42 6.00 -2.52
CA LEU A 33 3.10 6.15 -1.10
C LEU A 33 3.80 7.36 -0.48
N HIS A 34 5.08 7.62 -0.80
CA HIS A 34 5.81 8.75 -0.21
C HIS A 34 5.31 10.11 -0.72
N THR A 35 4.91 10.20 -2.00
CA THR A 35 4.23 11.39 -2.55
C THR A 35 2.84 11.58 -1.94
N TYR A 36 2.13 10.48 -1.63
CA TYR A 36 0.84 10.51 -0.97
C TYR A 36 0.91 10.97 0.49
N TYR A 37 1.89 10.47 1.25
CA TYR A 37 2.07 10.85 2.67
C TYR A 37 2.65 12.26 2.85
N GLY A 38 3.35 12.82 1.85
CA GLY A 38 3.92 14.17 1.93
C GLY A 38 2.93 15.32 1.72
N LEU A 39 1.75 15.08 1.13
CA LEU A 39 0.77 16.12 0.78
C LEU A 39 -0.40 16.27 1.78
N VAL A 40 -0.54 15.34 2.74
CA VAL A 40 -1.73 15.20 3.62
C VAL A 40 -1.60 15.99 4.94
N LEU A 41 -0.56 16.81 5.12
CA LEU A 41 -0.32 17.46 6.42
C LEU A 41 -1.06 18.78 6.67
N GLU A 42 -1.86 19.32 5.74
CA GLU A 42 -2.54 20.62 5.93
C GLU A 42 -4.00 20.70 5.42
N LYS A 43 -4.77 19.60 5.44
CA LYS A 43 -6.24 19.65 5.24
C LYS A 43 -6.94 19.55 6.60
N PRO A 44 -7.89 20.44 6.97
CA PRO A 44 -8.73 20.21 8.13
C PRO A 44 -9.55 18.94 7.87
N GLY A 45 -9.19 17.86 8.56
CA GLY A 45 -9.80 16.55 8.33
C GLY A 45 -11.29 16.53 8.65
N THR A 46 -12.04 15.75 7.88
CA THR A 46 -13.47 15.51 8.11
C THR A 46 -13.64 14.64 9.35
N PHE A 47 -14.40 15.12 10.34
CA PHE A 47 -14.80 14.31 11.49
C PHE A 47 -16.20 13.75 11.30
N TYR A 48 -16.34 12.45 11.55
CA TYR A 48 -17.58 11.71 11.48
C TYR A 48 -18.17 11.50 12.87
N THR A 49 -19.50 11.50 12.94
CA THR A 49 -20.24 10.93 14.07
C THR A 49 -20.61 9.49 13.72
N ARG A 50 -21.12 8.74 14.71
CA ARG A 50 -21.65 7.40 14.47
C ARG A 50 -22.72 7.42 13.36
N GLU A 51 -23.60 8.42 13.38
CA GLU A 51 -24.70 8.56 12.42
C GLU A 51 -24.19 8.83 11.01
N THR A 52 -23.28 9.80 10.83
CA THR A 52 -22.75 10.13 9.50
C THR A 52 -21.84 9.04 8.95
N ALA A 53 -21.08 8.35 9.80
CA ALA A 53 -20.32 7.17 9.40
C ALA A 53 -21.25 6.03 8.94
N ASN A 54 -22.34 5.78 9.67
CA ASN A 54 -23.34 4.77 9.32
C ASN A 54 -24.03 5.04 7.97
N GLN A 55 -24.25 6.32 7.62
CA GLN A 55 -24.82 6.70 6.32
C GLN A 55 -23.92 6.35 5.13
N LEU A 56 -22.60 6.25 5.33
CA LEU A 56 -21.65 5.88 4.29
C LEU A 56 -21.47 4.37 4.14
N LEU A 57 -22.01 3.55 5.04
CA LEU A 57 -21.65 2.12 5.09
C LEU A 57 -22.04 1.33 3.86
N ASP A 58 -23.12 1.68 3.17
CA ASP A 58 -23.51 0.98 1.95
C ASP A 58 -22.50 1.23 0.81
N GLU A 59 -22.11 2.49 0.59
CA GLU A 59 -21.06 2.81 -0.38
C GLU A 59 -19.71 2.22 0.05
N VAL A 60 -19.34 2.32 1.33
CA VAL A 60 -18.12 1.73 1.87
C VAL A 60 -18.05 0.23 1.61
N ARG A 61 -19.15 -0.51 1.83
CA ARG A 61 -19.20 -1.96 1.60
C ARG A 61 -18.88 -2.29 0.15
N GLU A 62 -19.51 -1.58 -0.79
CA GLU A 62 -19.29 -1.78 -2.22
C GLU A 62 -17.85 -1.44 -2.63
N ARG A 63 -17.35 -0.28 -2.20
CA ARG A 63 -16.00 0.22 -2.46
C ARG A 63 -14.94 -0.75 -1.93
N LEU A 64 -15.12 -1.20 -0.69
CA LEU A 64 -14.20 -2.12 -0.03
C LEU A 64 -14.22 -3.50 -0.66
N ALA A 65 -15.38 -3.98 -1.13
CA ALA A 65 -15.45 -5.23 -1.89
C ALA A 65 -14.66 -5.15 -3.20
N ARG A 66 -14.80 -4.06 -3.96
CA ARG A 66 -14.03 -3.84 -5.20
C ARG A 66 -12.53 -3.71 -4.92
N LEU A 67 -12.16 -2.97 -3.87
CA LEU A 67 -10.77 -2.84 -3.43
C LEU A 67 -10.15 -4.20 -3.07
N ARG A 68 -10.87 -5.03 -2.30
CA ARG A 68 -10.44 -6.38 -1.92
C ARG A 68 -10.24 -7.28 -3.12
N GLN A 69 -11.17 -7.26 -4.07
CA GLN A 69 -11.05 -8.04 -5.30
C GLN A 69 -9.82 -7.60 -6.10
N ALA A 70 -9.63 -6.29 -6.30
CA ALA A 70 -8.49 -5.76 -7.02
C ALA A 70 -7.16 -6.17 -6.37
N TYR A 71 -7.05 -6.09 -5.03
CA TYR A 71 -5.87 -6.54 -4.29
C TYR A 71 -5.63 -8.04 -4.42
N ALA A 72 -6.67 -8.87 -4.34
CA ALA A 72 -6.56 -10.32 -4.52
C ALA A 72 -6.08 -10.68 -5.94
N GLU A 73 -6.58 -9.98 -6.96
CA GLU A 73 -6.11 -10.14 -8.33
C GLU A 73 -4.64 -9.77 -8.46
N ILE A 74 -4.22 -8.60 -7.95
CA ILE A 74 -2.81 -8.16 -7.97
C ILE A 74 -1.90 -9.19 -7.27
N ALA A 75 -2.29 -9.67 -6.10
CA ALA A 75 -1.54 -10.68 -5.36
C ALA A 75 -1.42 -12.00 -6.14
N GLY A 76 -2.51 -12.44 -6.77
CA GLY A 76 -2.55 -13.64 -7.62
C GLY A 76 -1.62 -13.57 -8.82
N HIS A 77 -1.47 -12.39 -9.44
CA HIS A 77 -0.53 -12.20 -10.57
C HIS A 77 0.92 -12.35 -10.13
N ARG A 78 1.28 -11.79 -8.97
CA ARG A 78 2.63 -11.94 -8.41
C ARG A 78 2.96 -13.40 -8.13
N ALA A 79 2.01 -14.16 -7.56
CA ALA A 79 2.15 -15.59 -7.32
C ALA A 79 2.28 -16.38 -8.63
N SER A 80 1.49 -16.04 -9.65
CA SER A 80 1.54 -16.68 -10.96
C SER A 80 2.87 -16.40 -11.68
N MET A 81 3.39 -15.17 -11.64
CA MET A 81 4.70 -14.84 -12.23
C MET A 81 5.85 -15.54 -11.52
N ALA A 82 5.78 -15.68 -10.19
CA ALA A 82 6.78 -16.44 -9.42
C ALA A 82 6.76 -17.94 -9.77
N SER A 83 5.60 -18.47 -10.17
CA SER A 83 5.42 -19.89 -10.51
C SER A 83 5.63 -20.19 -12.00
N ALA A 84 5.47 -19.19 -12.88
CA ALA A 84 5.58 -19.32 -14.33
C ALA A 84 6.99 -18.93 -14.83
N ALA A 85 8.01 -19.67 -14.41
CA ALA A 85 9.30 -19.65 -15.07
C ALA A 85 9.21 -20.39 -16.42
N GLY A 86 8.56 -19.80 -17.44
CA GLY A 86 8.58 -20.33 -18.81
C GLY A 86 7.35 -20.12 -19.70
N GLY A 87 6.33 -19.35 -19.28
CA GLY A 87 5.09 -19.18 -20.05
C GLY A 87 4.97 -17.85 -20.80
N ASN A 88 4.50 -17.91 -22.04
CA ASN A 88 4.14 -16.85 -23.00
C ASN A 88 2.91 -15.99 -22.59
N GLY A 89 2.64 -15.82 -21.30
CA GLY A 89 1.48 -15.07 -20.76
C GLY A 89 1.76 -13.60 -20.38
N GLY A 90 2.86 -13.03 -20.84
CA GLY A 90 3.36 -11.73 -20.36
C GLY A 90 2.46 -10.53 -20.64
N ASP A 91 1.75 -10.51 -21.77
CA ASP A 91 0.92 -9.39 -22.22
C ASP A 91 -0.48 -9.36 -21.57
N ALA A 92 -1.16 -10.51 -21.53
CA ALA A 92 -2.45 -10.66 -20.86
C ALA A 92 -2.32 -10.52 -19.34
N GLY A 93 -1.25 -11.08 -18.76
CA GLY A 93 -0.93 -10.93 -17.34
C GLY A 93 -0.61 -9.48 -16.97
N ALA A 94 0.21 -8.79 -17.77
CA ALA A 94 0.51 -7.37 -17.55
C ALA A 94 -0.74 -6.48 -17.68
N SER A 95 -1.59 -6.75 -18.68
CA SER A 95 -2.81 -5.98 -18.91
C SER A 95 -3.80 -6.12 -17.75
N ARG A 96 -4.00 -7.34 -17.26
CA ARG A 96 -4.89 -7.59 -16.11
C ARG A 96 -4.32 -6.99 -14.83
N TRP A 97 -3.02 -7.15 -14.55
CA TRP A 97 -2.36 -6.50 -13.41
C TRP A 97 -2.54 -4.98 -13.43
N LEU A 98 -2.37 -4.35 -14.60
CA LEU A 98 -2.52 -2.91 -14.76
C LEU A 98 -3.97 -2.46 -14.55
N ALA A 99 -4.95 -3.25 -15.01
CA ALA A 99 -6.36 -2.98 -14.77
C ALA A 99 -6.70 -3.04 -13.28
N SER A 100 -6.35 -4.14 -12.60
CA SER A 100 -6.59 -4.30 -11.15
C SER A 100 -5.85 -3.23 -10.33
N SER A 101 -4.63 -2.84 -10.74
CA SER A 101 -3.88 -1.75 -10.08
C SER A 101 -4.57 -0.40 -10.20
N ARG A 102 -5.17 -0.09 -11.36
CA ARG A 102 -5.97 1.13 -11.53
C ARG A 102 -7.21 1.11 -10.65
N THR A 103 -7.97 0.01 -10.66
CA THR A 103 -9.13 -0.14 -9.78
C THR A 103 -8.74 0.04 -8.30
N ALA A 104 -7.65 -0.58 -7.84
CA ALA A 104 -7.20 -0.41 -6.46
C ALA A 104 -6.86 1.05 -6.13
N ALA A 105 -6.19 1.77 -7.04
CA ALA A 105 -5.88 3.19 -6.86
C ALA A 105 -7.14 4.06 -6.81
N ASP A 106 -8.10 3.84 -7.71
CA ASP A 106 -9.35 4.59 -7.77
C ASP A 106 -10.18 4.39 -6.49
N GLU A 107 -10.28 3.15 -6.00
CA GLU A 107 -11.02 2.87 -4.76
C GLU A 107 -10.30 3.45 -3.53
N LEU A 108 -8.97 3.37 -3.45
CA LEU A 108 -8.21 3.99 -2.35
C LEU A 108 -8.34 5.52 -2.35
N SER A 109 -8.33 6.15 -3.52
CA SER A 109 -8.55 7.60 -3.64
C SER A 109 -9.87 8.02 -3.01
N TRP A 110 -10.94 7.26 -3.27
CA TRP A 110 -12.27 7.56 -2.72
C TRP A 110 -12.29 7.59 -1.18
N PHE A 111 -11.58 6.66 -0.52
CA PHE A 111 -11.47 6.60 0.94
C PHE A 111 -10.69 7.80 1.48
N VAL A 112 -9.57 8.13 0.85
CA VAL A 112 -8.68 9.19 1.32
C VAL A 112 -9.26 10.58 1.07
N ASP A 113 -9.97 10.78 -0.04
CA ASP A 113 -10.69 12.03 -0.29
C ASP A 113 -11.72 12.36 0.81
N ARG A 114 -12.15 11.32 1.56
CA ARG A 114 -13.08 11.36 2.69
C ARG A 114 -12.40 11.23 4.04
N ASP A 115 -11.06 11.24 4.10
CA ASP A 115 -10.29 11.02 5.33
C ASP A 115 -10.54 9.65 6.01
N ILE A 116 -11.11 8.67 5.30
CA ILE A 116 -11.36 7.32 5.81
C ILE A 116 -10.09 6.50 5.66
N VAL A 117 -9.62 5.88 6.75
CA VAL A 117 -8.39 5.11 6.77
C VAL A 117 -8.70 3.63 6.58
N VAL A 118 -8.22 3.03 5.49
CA VAL A 118 -8.27 1.57 5.30
C VAL A 118 -7.11 0.93 6.06
N ARG A 119 -7.42 0.21 7.14
CA ARG A 119 -6.42 -0.39 8.05
C ARG A 119 -5.97 -1.77 7.61
N ASP A 120 -6.92 -2.59 7.17
CA ASP A 120 -6.68 -3.94 6.69
C ASP A 120 -7.66 -4.24 5.55
N ILE A 121 -7.13 -4.36 4.34
CA ILE A 121 -7.94 -4.62 3.15
C ILE A 121 -8.53 -6.04 3.22
N GLU A 122 -7.74 -7.04 3.62
CA GLU A 122 -8.18 -8.44 3.62
C GLU A 122 -9.34 -8.67 4.58
N GLN A 123 -9.24 -8.12 5.80
CA GLN A 123 -10.29 -8.17 6.80
C GLN A 123 -11.41 -7.15 6.58
N GLY A 124 -11.21 -6.18 5.68
CA GLY A 124 -12.13 -5.09 5.44
C GLY A 124 -12.29 -4.18 6.66
N LEU A 125 -11.17 -3.86 7.31
CA LEU A 125 -11.11 -2.99 8.47
C LEU A 125 -10.82 -1.55 8.05
N ILE A 126 -11.68 -0.62 8.50
CA ILE A 126 -11.52 0.81 8.25
C ILE A 126 -11.76 1.62 9.52
N ASP A 127 -11.22 2.83 9.53
CA ASP A 127 -11.41 3.82 10.58
C ASP A 127 -11.93 5.14 9.99
N PHE A 128 -12.99 5.67 10.59
CA PHE A 128 -13.47 7.02 10.35
C PHE A 128 -12.89 7.95 11.42
N PRO A 129 -12.24 9.07 11.07
CA PRO A 129 -11.85 10.07 12.06
C PRO A 129 -13.11 10.60 12.77
N GLY A 130 -13.10 10.68 14.09
CA GLY A 130 -14.24 11.17 14.87
C GLY A 130 -13.78 12.06 16.03
N ARG A 131 -14.76 12.62 16.75
CA ARG A 131 -14.52 13.36 17.99
C ARG A 131 -15.43 12.87 19.11
N ARG A 132 -14.85 12.70 20.30
CA ARG A 132 -15.57 12.37 21.54
C ARG A 132 -15.01 13.23 22.67
N GLU A 133 -15.87 13.99 23.34
CA GLU A 133 -15.50 14.85 24.48
C GLU A 133 -14.32 15.79 24.18
N GLY A 134 -14.29 16.35 22.96
CA GLY A 134 -13.22 17.26 22.52
C GLY A 134 -11.89 16.57 22.14
N ARG A 135 -11.82 15.24 22.22
CA ARG A 135 -10.67 14.44 21.79
C ARG A 135 -10.91 13.81 20.43
N GLU A 136 -9.85 13.68 19.66
CA GLU A 136 -9.90 13.00 18.37
C GLU A 136 -9.76 11.50 18.57
N ILE A 137 -10.69 10.76 17.97
CA ILE A 137 -10.77 9.30 18.05
C ILE A 137 -10.93 8.72 16.65
N TYR A 138 -10.88 7.41 16.54
CA TYR A 138 -11.29 6.69 15.34
C TYR A 138 -12.51 5.84 15.64
N LEU A 139 -13.56 6.01 14.82
CA LEU A 139 -14.70 5.11 14.80
C LEU A 139 -14.37 3.94 13.88
N CYS A 140 -14.36 2.74 14.43
CA CYS A 140 -13.80 1.57 13.79
C CYS A 140 -14.94 0.68 13.26
N TRP A 141 -14.86 0.28 12.00
CA TRP A 141 -15.83 -0.60 11.36
C TRP A 141 -15.14 -1.71 10.60
N ARG A 142 -15.68 -2.92 10.70
CA ARG A 142 -15.20 -4.08 9.94
C ARG A 142 -16.30 -4.64 9.05
N LEU A 143 -15.90 -5.08 7.86
CA LEU A 143 -16.80 -5.79 6.95
C LEU A 143 -17.52 -6.94 7.66
N GLY A 144 -18.85 -6.96 7.56
CA GLY A 144 -19.73 -7.88 8.27
C GLY A 144 -20.44 -7.26 9.49
N GLU A 145 -19.95 -6.13 10.01
CA GLU A 145 -20.65 -5.35 11.04
C GLU A 145 -21.81 -4.56 10.42
N LYS A 146 -22.95 -4.52 11.12
CA LYS A 146 -24.17 -3.84 10.65
C LYS A 146 -24.05 -2.32 10.73
N ALA A 147 -23.37 -1.83 11.76
CA ALA A 147 -23.20 -0.41 12.05
C ALA A 147 -21.81 -0.16 12.66
N VAL A 148 -21.39 1.10 12.67
CA VAL A 148 -20.21 1.59 13.38
C VAL A 148 -20.56 1.70 14.87
N ASP A 149 -20.16 0.70 15.65
CA ASP A 149 -20.48 0.60 17.09
C ASP A 149 -19.22 0.55 17.98
N PHE A 150 -18.04 0.72 17.39
CA PHE A 150 -16.77 0.69 18.11
C PHE A 150 -15.94 1.94 17.81
N TRP A 151 -15.12 2.33 18.78
CA TRP A 151 -14.12 3.38 18.61
C TRP A 151 -12.83 3.03 19.35
N HIS A 152 -11.74 3.72 19.02
CA HIS A 152 -10.50 3.68 19.78
C HIS A 152 -9.80 5.04 19.72
N ASP A 153 -8.91 5.33 20.69
CA ASP A 153 -8.08 6.53 20.63
C ASP A 153 -7.06 6.43 19.48
N LYS A 154 -6.53 7.58 19.05
CA LYS A 154 -5.46 7.62 18.05
C LYS A 154 -4.20 6.88 18.50
N ASP A 155 -3.93 6.85 19.80
CA ASP A 155 -2.67 6.35 20.37
C ASP A 155 -2.71 4.87 20.79
N THR A 156 -3.89 4.26 20.95
CA THR A 156 -4.04 2.88 21.47
C THR A 156 -4.24 1.81 20.39
N GLY A 157 -4.53 2.19 19.15
CA GLY A 157 -4.75 1.26 18.04
C GLY A 157 -5.96 0.33 18.22
N PHE A 158 -6.10 -0.65 17.31
CA PHE A 158 -7.25 -1.57 17.23
C PHE A 158 -7.54 -2.44 18.49
N PRO A 159 -6.55 -2.92 19.28
CA PRO A 159 -6.82 -3.71 20.48
C PRO A 159 -7.61 -2.96 21.57
N GLY A 160 -7.70 -1.62 21.46
CA GLY A 160 -8.44 -0.74 22.38
C GLY A 160 -9.89 -0.46 21.97
N ARG A 161 -10.53 -1.29 21.14
CA ARG A 161 -11.92 -1.09 20.73
C ARG A 161 -12.86 -0.99 21.94
N GLN A 162 -13.50 0.15 22.08
CA GLN A 162 -14.54 0.42 23.07
C GLN A 162 -15.89 0.56 22.36
N PRO A 163 -16.99 0.08 22.96
CA PRO A 163 -18.32 0.29 22.41
C PRO A 163 -18.70 1.78 22.42
N LEU A 164 -19.47 2.20 21.41
CA LEU A 164 -20.07 3.53 21.29
C LEU A 164 -21.37 3.65 22.07
#